data_AF-A0A1U7TKN9-F1
#
_entry.id   AF-A0A1U7TKN9-F1
#
_cell.length_a   1.000
_cell.length_b   1.000
_cell.length_c   1.000
_cell.angle_alpha   90.00
_cell.angle_beta   90.00
_cell.angle_gamma   90.00
#
_symmetry.space_group_name_H-M   'P 1'
#
loop_
_entity.id
_entity.type
_entity.pdbx_description
1 polymer ?
#
loop_
_entity_poly.entity_id
_entity_poly.type
_entity_poly.pdbx_seq_one_letter_code
_entity_poly.pdbx_strand_id
1 'polypeptide(L)'
;VILKGLPPGSNFPEGDHKIQYTVYDRAENKGTCKFRVKVRVKRCGKLNAPENGYMKCSSDGDNYGATCEFSCVGGYELQGSPARVCQSNLAWSGTEPTCAAMNVNVGVRTAAALLDQFYEKRRLLIVSTPTARNLLYRLQLGMLQQAQCGLDLRHITVVELVGVFPTLIGRIRTKIMPPALALQLRLLLRIPLYSFSMVLVDKHGMDKERYVSLVTPVALFNLIDTFPLRKEEMVLQSEMGQTCNT
;
A
#
# COMPACT_ATOMS: atom_id res chain seq x y z
N VAL A 1 -26.80 29.95 42.78
CA VAL A 1 -27.30 29.18 41.62
C VAL A 1 -26.51 27.88 41.54
N ILE A 2 -27.16 26.73 41.45
CA ILE A 2 -26.53 25.42 41.28
C ILE A 2 -26.76 24.96 39.85
N LEU A 3 -25.69 24.72 39.10
CA LEU A 3 -25.73 24.16 37.75
C LEU A 3 -25.56 22.64 37.79
N LYS A 4 -26.37 21.92 37.04
CA LYS A 4 -26.17 20.52 36.66
C LYS A 4 -26.07 20.43 35.13
N GLY A 5 -24.98 19.87 34.64
CA GLY A 5 -24.66 19.78 33.21
C GLY A 5 -23.42 20.59 32.84
N LEU A 6 -23.21 20.78 31.54
CA LEU A 6 -22.06 21.49 30.99
C LEU A 6 -22.13 23.02 31.27
N PRO A 7 -21.03 23.66 31.72
CA PRO A 7 -21.00 25.09 32.06
C PRO A 7 -21.03 25.99 30.82
N PRO A 8 -21.46 27.25 30.95
CA PRO A 8 -21.36 28.24 29.87
C PRO A 8 -19.94 28.32 29.30
N GLY A 9 -19.83 28.37 27.97
CA GLY A 9 -18.55 28.40 27.25
C GLY A 9 -17.91 27.03 26.98
N SER A 10 -18.52 25.93 27.43
CA SER A 10 -18.04 24.57 27.11
C SER A 10 -18.47 24.10 25.71
N ASN A 11 -17.69 23.17 25.16
CA ASN A 11 -18.03 22.46 23.93
C ASN A 11 -18.95 21.29 24.23
N PHE A 12 -20.06 21.19 23.49
CA PHE A 12 -20.99 20.06 23.59
C PHE A 12 -20.56 18.93 22.63
N PRO A 13 -20.16 17.74 23.12
CA PRO A 13 -19.90 16.60 22.26
C PRO A 13 -21.20 16.05 21.65
N GLU A 14 -21.10 15.14 20.70
CA GLU A 14 -22.27 14.49 20.11
C GLU A 14 -23.15 13.83 21.18
N GLY A 15 -24.46 14.03 21.11
CA GLY A 15 -25.42 13.43 22.03
C GLY A 15 -26.41 14.41 22.65
N ASP A 16 -27.12 13.93 23.67
CA ASP A 16 -28.17 14.65 24.38
C ASP A 16 -27.67 15.15 25.73
N HIS A 17 -27.64 16.47 25.89
CA HIS A 17 -27.14 17.14 27.08
C HIS A 17 -28.28 17.80 27.83
N LYS A 18 -28.47 17.41 29.10
CA LYS A 18 -29.47 18.01 29.98
C LYS A 18 -28.82 19.08 30.83
N ILE A 19 -29.28 20.32 30.70
CA ILE A 19 -28.82 21.45 31.50
C ILE A 19 -29.91 21.84 32.48
N GLN A 20 -29.53 22.02 33.75
CA GLN A 20 -30.43 22.41 34.81
C GLN A 20 -29.78 23.47 35.70
N TYR A 21 -30.47 24.60 35.88
CA TYR A 21 -30.12 25.66 36.82
C TYR A 21 -31.13 25.66 37.97
N THR A 22 -30.63 25.55 39.19
CA THR A 22 -31.43 25.67 40.40
C THR A 22 -31.04 26.96 41.14
N VAL A 23 -32.00 27.82 41.45
CA VAL A 23 -31.80 29.03 42.24
C VAL A 23 -32.58 28.92 43.54
N TYR A 24 -32.07 29.54 44.59
CA TYR A 24 -32.69 29.59 45.91
C TYR A 24 -32.85 31.06 46.29
N ASP A 25 -33.99 31.42 46.89
CA ASP A 25 -34.16 32.74 47.50
C ASP A 25 -33.68 32.74 48.96
N ARG A 26 -33.82 33.89 49.64
CA ARG A 26 -33.41 34.05 51.05
C ARG A 26 -34.28 33.27 52.04
N ALA A 27 -35.46 32.81 51.62
CA ALA A 27 -36.39 32.02 52.40
C ALA A 27 -36.32 30.52 52.03
N GLU A 28 -35.26 30.10 51.33
CA GLU A 28 -35.00 28.74 50.85
C GLU A 28 -35.98 28.20 49.80
N ASN A 29 -36.83 29.03 49.20
CA ASN A 29 -37.66 28.60 48.07
C ASN A 29 -36.77 28.32 46.86
N LYS A 30 -37.01 27.19 46.18
CA LYS A 30 -36.22 26.78 45.01
C LYS A 30 -36.96 26.99 43.70
N GLY A 31 -36.32 27.67 42.76
CA GLY A 31 -36.71 27.74 41.36
C GLY A 31 -35.78 26.87 40.50
N THR A 32 -36.31 26.15 39.52
CA THR A 32 -35.49 25.31 38.63
C THR A 32 -35.84 25.55 37.16
N CYS A 33 -34.84 25.86 36.35
CA CYS A 33 -34.93 25.91 34.89
C CYS A 33 -34.19 24.72 34.28
N LYS A 34 -34.79 24.05 33.30
CA LYS A 34 -34.18 22.90 32.61
C LYS A 34 -34.38 23.01 31.12
N PHE A 35 -33.34 22.75 30.35
CA PHE A 35 -33.41 22.61 28.89
C PHE A 35 -32.52 21.47 28.41
N ARG A 36 -32.71 21.05 27.16
CA ARG A 36 -31.91 20.00 26.52
C ARG A 36 -31.23 20.57 25.29
N VAL A 37 -29.94 20.28 25.14
CA VAL A 37 -29.16 20.56 23.94
C VAL A 37 -28.89 19.22 23.26
N LYS A 38 -29.39 19.04 22.03
CA LYS A 38 -29.13 17.85 21.22
C LYS A 38 -28.12 18.20 20.13
N VAL A 39 -26.95 17.59 20.18
CA VAL A 39 -25.91 17.75 19.16
C VAL A 39 -25.94 16.54 18.24
N ARG A 40 -26.10 16.78 16.94
CA ARG A 40 -26.06 15.76 15.88
C ARG A 40 -24.94 16.09 14.91
N VAL A 41 -24.05 15.13 14.68
CA VAL A 41 -22.99 15.27 13.68
C VAL A 41 -23.54 14.83 12.33
N LYS A 42 -23.32 15.65 11.30
CA LYS A 42 -23.60 15.26 9.92
C LYS A 42 -22.52 14.28 9.47
N ARG A 43 -22.91 13.06 9.09
CA ARG A 43 -22.01 11.99 8.65
C ARG A 43 -22.35 11.54 7.23
N CYS A 44 -21.32 11.30 6.43
CA CYS A 44 -21.44 10.64 5.15
C CYS A 44 -21.51 9.11 5.35
N GLY A 45 -21.73 8.36 4.27
CA GLY A 45 -21.63 6.90 4.32
C GLY A 45 -20.20 6.46 4.67
N LYS A 46 -20.04 5.45 5.52
CA LYS A 46 -18.71 4.96 5.91
C LYS A 46 -17.95 4.43 4.68
N LEU A 47 -16.75 4.95 4.44
CA LEU A 47 -15.84 4.43 3.41
C LEU A 47 -15.02 3.27 3.95
N ASN A 48 -14.57 2.41 3.05
CA ASN A 48 -13.63 1.32 3.31
C ASN A 48 -12.38 1.52 2.47
N ALA A 49 -11.26 0.94 2.90
CA ALA A 49 -10.07 0.90 2.08
C ALA A 49 -10.35 0.08 0.80
N PRO A 50 -9.84 0.52 -0.37
CA PRO A 50 -9.96 -0.24 -1.60
C PRO A 50 -9.20 -1.57 -1.47
N GLU A 51 -9.66 -2.60 -2.19
CA GLU A 51 -8.93 -3.86 -2.30
C GLU A 51 -7.52 -3.58 -2.84
N ASN A 52 -6.48 -4.17 -2.24
CA ASN A 52 -5.08 -3.90 -2.56
C ASN A 52 -4.67 -2.42 -2.38
N GLY A 53 -5.31 -1.70 -1.46
CA GLY A 53 -4.91 -0.36 -1.08
C GLY A 53 -5.11 -0.02 0.39
N TYR A 54 -4.85 1.23 0.68
CA TYR A 54 -4.80 1.83 2.00
C TYR A 54 -5.71 3.05 2.05
N MET A 55 -6.26 3.34 3.23
CA MET A 55 -7.11 4.51 3.47
C MET A 55 -6.76 5.12 4.81
N LYS A 56 -6.54 6.44 4.83
CA LYS A 56 -6.34 7.22 6.04
C LYS A 56 -7.32 8.37 6.08
N CYS A 57 -8.12 8.45 7.13
CA CYS A 57 -9.10 9.53 7.28
C CYS A 57 -8.77 10.45 8.44
N SER A 58 -9.15 11.73 8.30
CA SER A 58 -9.10 12.71 9.38
C SER A 58 -10.33 12.61 10.29
N SER A 59 -10.24 13.21 11.48
CA SER A 59 -11.37 13.36 12.42
C SER A 59 -12.02 12.02 12.78
N ASP A 60 -13.34 11.91 12.73
CA ASP A 60 -14.08 10.66 13.01
C ASP A 60 -14.21 9.75 11.77
N GLY A 61 -13.57 10.11 10.65
CA GLY A 61 -13.53 9.32 9.42
C GLY A 61 -14.73 9.46 8.48
N ASP A 62 -15.86 9.96 8.96
CA ASP A 62 -17.08 10.14 8.15
C ASP A 62 -17.87 11.43 8.46
N ASN A 63 -17.42 12.24 9.42
CA ASN A 63 -18.08 13.49 9.77
C ASN A 63 -17.92 14.54 8.65
N TYR A 64 -18.84 15.50 8.58
CA TYR A 64 -18.72 16.64 7.68
C TYR A 64 -17.34 17.30 7.78
N GLY A 65 -16.71 17.51 6.62
CA GLY A 65 -15.34 18.02 6.53
C GLY A 65 -14.23 16.97 6.72
N ALA A 66 -14.54 15.73 7.11
CA ALA A 66 -13.57 14.65 7.15
C ALA A 66 -13.00 14.40 5.75
N THR A 67 -11.69 14.23 5.68
CA THR A 67 -10.95 13.93 4.44
C THR A 67 -10.35 12.54 4.57
N CYS A 68 -10.65 11.67 3.60
CA CYS A 68 -10.05 10.34 3.49
C CYS A 68 -9.12 10.30 2.28
N GLU A 69 -7.86 9.99 2.51
CA GLU A 69 -6.82 9.81 1.50
C GLU A 69 -6.64 8.32 1.21
N PHE A 70 -6.39 8.01 -0.06
CA PHE A 70 -6.28 6.65 -0.57
C PHE A 70 -4.94 6.46 -1.26
N SER A 71 -4.32 5.31 -1.00
CA SER A 71 -3.09 4.87 -1.67
C SER A 71 -3.18 3.39 -1.99
N CYS A 72 -2.34 2.90 -2.90
CA CYS A 72 -2.36 1.50 -3.30
C CYS A 72 -1.13 0.75 -2.81
N VAL A 73 -1.28 -0.55 -2.58
CA VAL A 73 -0.16 -1.46 -2.34
C VAL A 73 0.76 -1.43 -3.57
N GLY A 74 2.07 -1.55 -3.37
CA GLY A 74 3.05 -1.47 -4.46
C GLY A 74 2.77 -2.51 -5.56
N GLY A 75 2.57 -2.04 -6.78
CA GLY A 75 2.12 -2.85 -7.91
C GLY A 75 0.66 -2.74 -8.28
N TYR A 76 -0.07 -1.90 -7.56
CA TYR A 76 -1.36 -1.41 -7.96
C TYR A 76 -1.26 0.11 -8.13
N GLU A 77 -2.05 0.63 -9.06
CA GLU A 77 -2.17 2.05 -9.34
C GLU A 77 -3.58 2.50 -8.99
N LEU A 78 -3.65 3.66 -8.35
CA LEU A 78 -4.90 4.25 -7.92
C LEU A 78 -5.68 4.74 -9.15
N GLN A 79 -6.93 4.32 -9.24
CA GLN A 79 -7.92 4.86 -10.18
C GLN A 79 -9.02 5.56 -9.39
N GLY A 80 -9.46 6.71 -9.88
CA GLY A 80 -10.42 7.56 -9.20
C GLY A 80 -9.75 8.67 -8.38
N SER A 81 -10.40 9.11 -7.29
CA SER A 81 -9.93 10.26 -6.52
C SER A 81 -8.94 9.86 -5.42
N PRO A 82 -7.74 10.48 -5.33
CA PRO A 82 -6.74 10.19 -4.29
C PRO A 82 -7.17 10.65 -2.90
N ALA A 83 -8.10 11.59 -2.82
CA ALA A 83 -8.72 11.99 -1.59
C ALA A 83 -10.21 12.29 -1.81
N ARG A 84 -11.02 12.02 -0.79
CA ARG A 84 -12.46 12.33 -0.77
C ARG A 84 -12.79 13.10 0.50
N VAL A 85 -13.69 14.06 0.39
CA VAL A 85 -14.13 14.93 1.50
C VAL A 85 -15.63 14.76 1.74
N CYS A 86 -16.04 14.60 3.00
CA CYS A 86 -17.45 14.50 3.35
C CYS A 86 -18.12 15.87 3.27
N GLN A 87 -19.05 16.03 2.33
CA GLN A 87 -19.68 17.31 2.00
C GLN A 87 -20.97 17.55 2.79
N SER A 88 -21.48 18.78 2.73
CA SER A 88 -22.65 19.22 3.52
C SER A 88 -23.97 18.54 3.11
N ASN A 89 -24.00 17.99 1.89
CA ASN A 89 -25.07 17.17 1.33
C ASN A 89 -24.99 15.68 1.75
N LEU A 90 -24.08 15.32 2.67
CA LEU A 90 -23.84 13.97 3.16
C LEU A 90 -23.30 12.99 2.09
N ALA A 91 -22.79 13.51 0.97
CA ALA A 91 -22.09 12.75 -0.04
C ALA A 91 -20.58 13.00 0.04
N TRP A 92 -19.81 12.02 -0.40
CA TRP A 92 -18.37 12.16 -0.57
C TRP A 92 -18.04 12.82 -1.91
N SER A 93 -17.10 13.76 -1.90
CA SER A 93 -16.58 14.36 -3.13
C SER A 93 -15.87 13.33 -4.02
N GLY A 94 -15.71 13.67 -5.30
CA GLY A 94 -14.94 12.87 -6.25
C GLY A 94 -15.54 11.50 -6.55
N THR A 95 -14.72 10.63 -7.11
CA THR A 95 -15.08 9.29 -7.56
C THR A 95 -14.52 8.23 -6.62
N GLU A 96 -15.19 7.08 -6.58
CA GLU A 96 -14.76 5.94 -5.77
C GLU A 96 -13.35 5.47 -6.17
N PRO A 97 -12.41 5.36 -5.21
CA PRO A 97 -11.05 4.94 -5.48
C PRO A 97 -10.99 3.41 -5.61
N THR A 98 -10.26 2.93 -6.61
CA THR A 98 -9.94 1.50 -6.77
C THR A 98 -8.45 1.35 -7.05
N CYS A 99 -7.87 0.22 -6.64
CA CYS A 99 -6.48 -0.09 -6.91
C CYS A 99 -6.41 -1.18 -7.99
N ALA A 100 -5.99 -0.79 -9.19
CA ALA A 100 -5.86 -1.69 -10.33
C ALA A 100 -4.42 -2.18 -10.46
N ALA A 101 -4.20 -3.44 -10.82
CA ALA A 101 -2.84 -3.96 -10.99
C ALA A 101 -2.07 -3.12 -12.02
N MET A 102 -0.85 -2.73 -11.67
CA MET A 102 0.02 -1.93 -12.52
C MET A 102 0.26 -2.65 -13.85
N ASN A 103 0.00 -1.94 -14.95
CA ASN A 103 0.22 -2.49 -16.29
C ASN A 103 1.65 -2.22 -16.76
N VAL A 104 2.51 -3.24 -16.67
CA VAL A 104 3.90 -3.14 -17.13
C VAL A 104 3.94 -3.19 -18.66
N ASN A 105 4.43 -2.11 -19.27
CA ASN A 105 4.70 -2.04 -20.69
C ASN A 105 6.07 -2.66 -21.01
N VAL A 106 6.04 -3.88 -21.55
CA VAL A 106 7.23 -4.60 -22.04
C VAL A 106 7.61 -4.26 -23.49
N GLY A 107 6.82 -3.42 -24.17
CA GLY A 107 7.07 -2.95 -25.53
C GLY A 107 7.93 -1.68 -25.62
N VAL A 108 8.63 -1.33 -24.54
CA VAL A 108 9.52 -0.15 -24.50
C VAL A 108 10.83 -0.40 -25.25
N ARG A 109 11.48 0.69 -25.67
CA ARG A 109 12.69 0.64 -26.51
C ARG A 109 13.98 0.36 -25.74
N THR A 110 14.02 0.71 -24.46
CA THR A 110 15.24 0.67 -23.64
C THR A 110 15.01 -0.02 -22.30
N ALA A 111 16.02 -0.72 -21.78
CA ALA A 111 15.97 -1.30 -20.43
C ALA A 111 15.76 -0.25 -19.32
N ALA A 112 16.32 0.96 -19.47
CA ALA A 112 16.10 2.06 -18.52
C ALA A 112 14.60 2.44 -18.43
N ALA A 113 13.94 2.65 -19.57
CA ALA A 113 12.49 2.91 -19.61
C ALA A 113 11.63 1.74 -19.09
N LEU A 114 12.15 0.51 -19.12
CA LEU A 114 11.49 -0.63 -18.47
C LEU A 114 11.62 -0.53 -16.94
N LEU A 115 12.83 -0.24 -16.44
CA LEU A 115 13.11 -0.13 -15.01
C LEU A 115 12.41 1.08 -14.36
N ASP A 116 12.31 2.19 -15.09
CA ASP A 116 11.63 3.43 -14.64
C ASP A 116 10.16 3.18 -14.24
N GLN A 117 9.48 2.24 -14.92
CA GLN A 117 8.12 1.86 -14.55
C GLN A 117 8.02 1.31 -13.13
N PHE A 118 9.10 0.75 -12.57
CA PHE A 118 9.13 0.18 -11.22
C PHE A 118 9.70 1.13 -10.16
N TYR A 119 10.26 2.28 -10.57
CA TYR A 119 10.87 3.26 -9.68
C TYR A 119 9.88 3.73 -8.61
N GLU A 120 10.30 3.74 -7.34
CA GLU A 120 9.51 3.99 -6.12
C GLU A 120 8.31 3.06 -5.88
N LYS A 121 7.92 2.26 -6.87
CA LYS A 121 6.75 1.38 -6.84
C LYS A 121 7.09 -0.02 -6.36
N ARG A 122 8.10 -0.67 -6.93
CA ARG A 122 8.39 -2.10 -6.71
C ARG A 122 9.88 -2.42 -6.69
N ARG A 123 10.24 -3.45 -5.92
CA ARG A 123 11.57 -4.08 -5.94
C ARG A 123 11.59 -5.11 -7.06
N LEU A 124 12.74 -5.34 -7.68
CA LEU A 124 12.89 -6.35 -8.73
C LEU A 124 13.76 -7.49 -8.25
N LEU A 125 13.30 -8.72 -8.43
CA LEU A 125 14.13 -9.91 -8.33
C LEU A 125 14.31 -10.48 -9.73
N ILE A 126 15.46 -10.20 -10.36
CA ILE A 126 15.78 -10.73 -11.67
C ILE A 126 16.37 -12.12 -11.50
N VAL A 127 15.73 -13.14 -12.06
CA VAL A 127 16.19 -14.54 -12.06
C VAL A 127 16.67 -14.89 -13.47
N SER A 128 17.98 -15.07 -13.62
CA SER A 128 18.63 -15.34 -14.91
C SER A 128 19.21 -16.75 -14.97
N THR A 129 19.06 -17.42 -16.11
CA THR A 129 19.60 -18.75 -16.36
C THR A 129 19.95 -18.96 -17.84
N PRO A 130 20.98 -19.75 -18.18
CA PRO A 130 21.32 -20.06 -19.57
C PRO A 130 20.29 -20.98 -20.25
N THR A 131 19.48 -21.72 -19.50
CA THR A 131 18.47 -22.64 -20.06
C THR A 131 17.31 -22.88 -19.10
N ALA A 132 16.10 -23.07 -19.65
CA ALA A 132 14.89 -23.42 -18.90
C ALA A 132 15.00 -24.77 -18.17
N ARG A 133 15.92 -25.65 -18.60
CA ARG A 133 16.16 -26.96 -17.97
C ARG A 133 17.04 -26.87 -16.72
N ASN A 134 17.63 -25.72 -16.43
CA ASN A 134 18.52 -25.54 -15.29
C ASN A 134 17.79 -25.87 -13.96
N LEU A 135 18.40 -26.71 -13.13
CA LEU A 135 17.79 -27.19 -11.90
C LEU A 135 17.57 -26.06 -10.87
N LEU A 136 18.57 -25.19 -10.67
CA LEU A 136 18.51 -24.09 -9.71
C LEU A 136 17.39 -23.12 -10.06
N TYR A 137 17.26 -22.78 -11.35
CA TYR A 137 16.17 -21.93 -11.85
C TYR A 137 14.79 -22.51 -11.52
N ARG A 138 14.56 -23.79 -11.84
CA ARG A 138 13.26 -24.44 -11.60
C ARG A 138 12.92 -24.52 -10.10
N LEU A 139 13.89 -24.89 -9.27
CA LEU A 139 13.70 -24.98 -7.82
C LEU A 139 13.43 -23.59 -7.21
N GLN A 140 14.19 -22.57 -7.63
CA GLN A 140 14.00 -21.22 -7.14
C GLN A 140 12.61 -20.67 -7.47
N LEU A 141 12.15 -20.82 -8.71
CA LEU A 141 10.80 -20.37 -9.08
C LEU A 141 9.71 -21.11 -8.33
N GLY A 142 9.87 -22.42 -8.10
CA GLY A 142 8.93 -23.19 -7.27
C GLY A 142 8.81 -22.65 -5.85
N MET A 143 9.94 -22.32 -5.21
CA MET A 143 9.94 -21.73 -3.86
C MET A 143 9.31 -20.33 -3.85
N LEU A 144 9.60 -19.49 -4.84
CA LEU A 144 9.03 -18.14 -4.95
C LEU A 144 7.52 -18.19 -5.18
N GLN A 145 7.03 -19.13 -6.00
CA GLN A 145 5.60 -19.32 -6.26
C GLN A 145 4.82 -19.69 -4.99
N GLN A 146 5.39 -20.52 -4.12
CA GLN A 146 4.78 -20.87 -2.84
C GLN A 146 4.76 -19.69 -1.84
N ALA A 147 5.66 -18.72 -2.00
CA ALA A 147 5.81 -17.56 -1.12
C ALA A 147 5.19 -16.27 -1.69
N GLN A 148 4.18 -16.38 -2.56
CA GLN A 148 3.60 -15.26 -3.30
C GLN A 148 3.10 -14.12 -2.39
N CYS A 149 2.41 -14.46 -1.30
CA CYS A 149 1.94 -13.46 -0.33
C CYS A 149 3.11 -12.63 0.24
N GLY A 150 4.20 -13.29 0.63
CA GLY A 150 5.37 -12.62 1.19
C GLY A 150 6.11 -11.74 0.17
N LEU A 151 6.08 -12.10 -1.12
CA LEU A 151 6.58 -11.29 -2.22
C LEU A 151 5.73 -10.04 -2.43
N ASP A 152 4.40 -10.18 -2.42
CA ASP A 152 3.47 -9.08 -2.62
C ASP A 152 3.51 -8.06 -1.49
N LEU A 153 3.57 -8.50 -0.22
CA LEU A 153 3.77 -7.60 0.93
C LEU A 153 5.06 -6.78 0.86
N ARG A 154 6.09 -7.30 0.18
CA ARG A 154 7.39 -6.64 0.00
C ARG A 154 7.53 -5.94 -1.34
N HIS A 155 6.43 -5.84 -2.11
CA HIS A 155 6.37 -5.21 -3.41
C HIS A 155 7.41 -5.76 -4.40
N ILE A 156 7.67 -7.08 -4.38
CA ILE A 156 8.68 -7.73 -5.23
C ILE A 156 8.05 -8.14 -6.55
N THR A 157 8.74 -7.82 -7.65
CA THR A 157 8.41 -8.33 -8.99
C THR A 157 9.51 -9.26 -9.46
N VAL A 158 9.13 -10.48 -9.78
CA VAL A 158 10.06 -11.46 -10.37
C VAL A 158 10.16 -11.21 -11.88
N VAL A 159 11.37 -11.04 -12.36
CA VAL A 159 11.69 -10.91 -13.79
C VAL A 159 12.55 -12.09 -14.20
N GLU A 160 12.11 -12.87 -15.17
CA GLU A 160 12.82 -14.05 -15.63
C GLU A 160 13.61 -13.73 -16.90
N LEU A 161 14.89 -14.13 -16.95
CA LEU A 161 15.75 -14.02 -18.13
C LEU A 161 16.32 -15.41 -18.47
N VAL A 162 15.73 -16.07 -19.46
CA VAL A 162 16.00 -17.49 -19.76
C VAL A 162 16.62 -17.62 -21.15
N GLY A 163 17.76 -18.29 -21.24
CA GLY A 163 18.46 -18.50 -22.52
C GLY A 163 19.62 -17.53 -22.75
N VAL A 164 20.18 -17.61 -23.95
CA VAL A 164 21.25 -16.72 -24.45
C VAL A 164 20.77 -16.14 -25.78
N PHE A 165 21.15 -14.90 -26.10
CA PHE A 165 20.77 -14.27 -27.37
C PHE A 165 21.26 -15.12 -28.56
N PRO A 166 20.45 -15.34 -29.62
CA PRO A 166 19.18 -14.68 -29.96
C PRO A 166 17.92 -15.31 -29.36
N THR A 167 18.02 -16.44 -28.68
CA THR A 167 16.87 -17.17 -28.09
C THR A 167 16.56 -16.75 -26.65
N LEU A 168 17.17 -15.66 -26.17
CA LEU A 168 16.91 -15.08 -24.86
C LEU A 168 15.45 -14.63 -24.75
N ILE A 169 14.76 -15.18 -23.77
CA ILE A 169 13.39 -14.81 -23.42
C ILE A 169 13.42 -14.06 -22.10
N GLY A 170 12.83 -12.86 -22.11
CA GLY A 170 12.52 -12.11 -20.92
C GLY A 170 11.05 -12.24 -20.56
N ARG A 171 10.71 -12.47 -19.29
CA ARG A 171 9.31 -12.59 -18.85
C ARG A 171 9.06 -11.83 -17.54
N ILE A 172 7.90 -11.19 -17.45
CA ILE A 172 7.36 -10.58 -16.23
C ILE A 172 5.91 -11.04 -16.10
N ARG A 173 5.63 -11.91 -15.13
CA ARG A 173 4.33 -12.60 -15.02
C ARG A 173 3.95 -13.28 -16.36
N THR A 174 2.88 -12.84 -17.00
CA THR A 174 2.39 -13.35 -18.29
C THR A 174 2.94 -12.59 -19.50
N LYS A 175 3.62 -11.45 -19.30
CA LYS A 175 4.14 -10.60 -20.37
C LYS A 175 5.53 -11.08 -20.81
N ILE A 176 5.74 -11.18 -22.11
CA ILE A 176 7.04 -11.55 -22.72
C ILE A 176 7.71 -10.28 -23.24
N MET A 177 8.96 -10.07 -22.86
CA MET A 177 9.81 -8.99 -23.35
C MET A 177 10.45 -9.36 -24.69
N PRO A 178 10.62 -8.41 -25.62
CA PRO A 178 11.42 -8.62 -26.81
C PRO A 178 12.84 -9.11 -26.47
N PRO A 179 13.44 -10.05 -27.23
CA PRO A 179 14.79 -10.57 -26.95
C PRO A 179 15.86 -9.48 -26.85
N ALA A 180 15.76 -8.42 -27.66
CA ALA A 180 16.66 -7.27 -27.61
C ALA A 180 16.53 -6.50 -26.29
N LEU A 181 15.31 -6.29 -25.79
CA LEU A 181 15.07 -5.62 -24.51
C LEU A 181 15.58 -6.47 -23.34
N ALA A 182 15.33 -7.79 -23.38
CA ALA A 182 15.84 -8.74 -22.39
C ALA A 182 17.38 -8.75 -22.36
N LEU A 183 18.03 -8.68 -23.52
CA LEU A 183 19.48 -8.57 -23.63
C LEU A 183 20.00 -7.24 -23.05
N GLN A 184 19.37 -6.12 -23.40
CA GLN A 184 19.74 -4.82 -22.84
C GLN A 184 19.63 -4.80 -21.32
N LEU A 185 18.55 -5.36 -20.75
CA LEU A 185 18.37 -5.44 -19.30
C LEU A 185 19.49 -6.27 -18.65
N ARG A 186 19.82 -7.42 -19.26
CA ARG A 186 20.92 -8.27 -18.79
C ARG A 186 22.27 -7.54 -18.79
N LEU A 187 22.57 -6.81 -19.87
CA LEU A 187 23.81 -6.05 -20.01
C LEU A 187 23.87 -4.87 -19.05
N LEU A 188 22.78 -4.10 -18.92
CA LEU A 188 22.67 -2.96 -18.01
C LEU A 188 22.94 -3.37 -16.56
N LEU A 189 22.37 -4.51 -16.14
CA LEU A 189 22.56 -5.07 -14.80
C LEU A 189 23.80 -5.96 -14.68
N ARG A 190 24.66 -6.05 -15.72
CA ARG A 190 25.86 -6.90 -15.73
C ARG A 190 25.60 -8.33 -15.23
N ILE A 191 24.53 -8.97 -15.70
CA ILE A 191 24.15 -10.32 -15.29
C ILE A 191 24.87 -11.36 -16.15
N PRO A 192 25.49 -12.40 -15.56
CA PRO A 192 26.17 -13.46 -16.31
C PRO A 192 25.28 -14.17 -17.34
N LEU A 193 25.86 -14.52 -18.48
CA LEU A 193 25.16 -15.18 -19.60
C LEU A 193 25.08 -16.71 -19.44
N TYR A 194 26.12 -17.32 -18.86
CA TYR A 194 26.35 -18.77 -18.89
C TYR A 194 26.16 -19.46 -17.53
N SER A 195 25.69 -18.74 -16.53
CA SER A 195 25.44 -19.28 -15.19
C SER A 195 24.08 -18.82 -14.67
N PHE A 196 23.55 -19.59 -13.72
CA PHE A 196 22.42 -19.15 -12.92
C PHE A 196 22.85 -17.97 -12.07
N SER A 197 22.04 -16.91 -12.05
CA SER A 197 22.28 -15.74 -11.22
C SER A 197 20.97 -15.04 -10.93
N MET A 198 20.83 -14.53 -9.71
CA MET A 198 19.75 -13.62 -9.36
C MET A 198 20.29 -12.28 -8.91
N VAL A 199 19.55 -11.21 -9.19
CA VAL A 199 19.87 -9.85 -8.76
C VAL A 199 18.64 -9.25 -8.08
N LEU A 200 18.81 -8.81 -6.84
CA LEU A 200 17.82 -8.06 -6.09
C LEU A 200 18.09 -6.56 -6.28
N VAL A 201 17.13 -5.86 -6.86
CA VAL A 201 17.16 -4.41 -7.06
C VAL A 201 16.09 -3.77 -6.19
N ASP A 202 16.45 -2.71 -5.47
CA ASP A 202 15.50 -1.97 -4.65
C ASP A 202 14.57 -1.07 -5.49
N LYS A 203 13.67 -0.35 -4.79
CA LYS A 203 12.71 0.57 -5.43
C LYS A 203 13.36 1.78 -6.11
N HIS A 204 14.62 2.10 -5.80
CA HIS A 204 15.34 3.20 -6.44
C HIS A 204 16.21 2.72 -7.60
N GLY A 205 16.09 1.44 -8.01
CA GLY A 205 16.90 0.87 -9.07
C GLY A 205 18.31 0.48 -8.64
N MET A 206 18.60 0.44 -7.33
CA MET A 206 19.92 0.09 -6.82
C MET A 206 20.08 -1.43 -6.66
N ASP A 207 21.17 -1.97 -7.18
CA ASP A 207 21.60 -3.35 -6.97
C ASP A 207 21.98 -3.57 -5.50
N LYS A 208 21.23 -4.43 -4.79
CA LYS A 208 21.39 -4.67 -3.36
C LYS A 208 22.08 -5.98 -3.05
N GLU A 209 21.77 -7.03 -3.78
CA GLU A 209 22.25 -8.37 -3.49
C GLU A 209 22.23 -9.26 -4.72
N ARG A 210 23.21 -10.15 -4.81
CA ARG A 210 23.34 -11.09 -5.93
C ARG A 210 23.49 -12.50 -5.42
N TYR A 211 22.73 -13.42 -6.01
CA TYR A 211 22.76 -14.83 -5.65
C TYR A 211 23.24 -15.66 -6.83
N VAL A 212 24.22 -16.54 -6.57
CA VAL A 212 24.70 -17.54 -7.54
C VAL A 212 24.20 -18.96 -7.22
N SER A 213 23.42 -19.09 -6.15
CA SER A 213 22.81 -20.32 -5.64
C SER A 213 21.37 -20.05 -5.19
N LEU A 214 20.67 -21.07 -4.71
CA LEU A 214 19.31 -20.95 -4.19
C LEU A 214 19.25 -20.03 -2.97
N VAL A 215 18.18 -19.22 -2.89
CA VAL A 215 17.87 -18.43 -1.69
C VAL A 215 16.47 -18.78 -1.22
N THR A 216 16.33 -19.06 0.08
CA THR A 216 15.02 -19.33 0.67
C THR A 216 14.20 -18.04 0.71
N PRO A 217 12.87 -18.10 0.53
CA PRO A 217 12.02 -16.92 0.64
C PRO A 217 12.21 -16.18 1.98
N VAL A 218 12.38 -16.91 3.09
CA VAL A 218 12.62 -16.32 4.42
C VAL A 218 13.91 -15.50 4.45
N ALA A 219 15.02 -16.02 3.92
CA ALA A 219 16.29 -15.29 3.89
C ALA A 219 16.20 -14.03 3.00
N LEU A 220 15.55 -14.14 1.84
CA LEU A 220 15.28 -13.03 0.94
C LEU A 220 14.44 -11.95 1.64
N PHE A 221 13.38 -12.35 2.35
CA PHE A 221 12.47 -11.46 3.05
C PHE A 221 13.14 -10.74 4.22
N ASN A 222 13.91 -11.46 5.03
CA ASN A 222 14.67 -10.88 6.14
C ASN A 222 15.63 -9.79 5.66
N LEU A 223 16.33 -10.02 4.54
CA LEU A 223 17.19 -9.00 3.94
C LEU A 223 16.40 -7.77 3.54
N ILE A 224 15.29 -7.94 2.82
CA ILE A 224 14.47 -6.83 2.33
C ILE A 224 13.86 -6.02 3.49
N ASP A 225 13.47 -6.70 4.57
CA ASP A 225 12.92 -6.07 5.78
C ASP A 225 13.94 -5.18 6.51
N THR A 226 15.24 -5.27 6.19
CA THR A 226 16.25 -4.32 6.67
C THR A 226 16.25 -2.98 5.92
N PHE A 227 15.66 -2.90 4.73
CA PHE A 227 15.75 -1.70 3.88
C PHE A 227 14.96 -0.53 4.49
N PRO A 228 15.48 0.72 4.44
CA PRO A 228 14.83 1.88 5.07
C PRO A 228 13.37 2.08 4.63
N LEU A 229 13.12 2.16 3.32
CA LEU A 229 11.76 2.26 2.79
C LEU A 229 10.86 1.08 3.20
N ARG A 230 11.44 -0.11 3.40
CA ARG A 230 10.65 -1.28 3.81
C ARG A 230 10.13 -1.12 5.23
N LYS A 231 10.90 -0.51 6.13
CA LYS A 231 10.48 -0.27 7.52
C LYS A 231 9.27 0.66 7.60
N GLU A 232 9.23 1.70 6.77
CA GLU A 232 8.08 2.60 6.66
C GLU A 232 6.83 1.87 6.12
N GLU A 233 7.01 1.05 5.07
CA GLU A 233 5.93 0.21 4.53
C GLU A 233 5.36 -0.75 5.59
N MET A 234 6.19 -1.32 6.47
CA MET A 234 5.76 -2.24 7.53
C MET A 234 4.86 -1.55 8.57
N VAL A 235 5.17 -0.30 8.94
CA VAL A 235 4.35 0.48 9.89
C VAL A 235 2.95 0.65 9.31
N LEU A 236 2.85 1.13 8.06
CA LEU A 236 1.57 1.31 7.36
C LEU A 236 0.78 0.00 7.23
N GLN A 237 1.46 -1.10 6.90
CA GLN A 237 0.83 -2.43 6.80
C GLN A 237 0.29 -2.91 8.16
N SER A 238 1.02 -2.66 9.25
CA SER A 238 0.64 -3.07 10.60
C SER A 238 -0.59 -2.32 11.13
N GLU A 239 -0.69 -1.01 10.88
CA GLU A 239 -1.84 -0.18 11.24
C GLU A 239 -3.14 -0.68 10.59
N MET A 240 -3.02 -1.38 9.47
CA MET A 240 -4.12 -1.84 8.64
C MET A 240 -4.37 -3.35 8.73
N GLY A 241 -3.64 -4.06 9.60
CA GLY A 241 -3.82 -5.51 9.82
C GLY A 241 -3.46 -6.36 8.59
N GLN A 242 -2.60 -5.88 7.69
CA GLN A 242 -2.12 -6.68 6.56
C GLN A 242 -1.07 -7.68 7.04
N THR A 243 -1.43 -8.96 7.08
CA THR A 243 -0.52 -10.06 7.38
C THR A 243 -0.64 -11.16 6.33
N CYS A 244 0.46 -11.86 6.07
CA CYS A 244 0.39 -13.17 5.44
C CYS A 244 0.23 -14.19 6.56
N ASN A 245 -0.91 -14.86 6.62
CA ASN A 245 -1.01 -16.06 7.45
C ASN A 245 -0.22 -17.16 6.73
N THR A 246 0.80 -17.67 7.41
CA THR A 246 1.59 -18.84 6.98
C THR A 246 0.78 -20.11 7.05
#